data_AF-A0A7C6TR59-F1
#
_entry.id   AF-A0A7C6TR59-F1
#
_cell.length_a   1.000
_cell.length_b   1.000
_cell.length_c   1.000
_cell.angle_alpha   90.00
_cell.angle_beta   90.00
_cell.angle_gamma   90.00
#
_symmetry.space_group_name_H-M   'P 1'
#
loop_
_entity.id
_entity.type
_entity.pdbx_description
1 polymer ?
#
loop_
_entity_poly.entity_id
_entity_poly.type
_entity_poly.pdbx_seq_one_letter_code
_entity_poly.pdbx_strand_id
1 'polypeptide(L)'
;GMVVESENVETLVARLHRTIDRLVEAGVPREAILKAGMITPSCGLAALTPALAERIYDLTVGVAREMRRRYMETSPDDEPDE
;
A
#
# COMPACT_ATOMS: atom_id res chain seq x y z
N GLY A 1 -15.89 -5.55 15.05
CA GLY A 1 -14.65 -5.96 15.75
C GLY A 1 -13.50 -5.70 14.81
N MET A 2 -12.46 -5.00 15.25
CA MET A 2 -11.33 -4.66 14.38
C MET A 2 -10.52 -5.93 14.10
N VAL A 3 -10.64 -6.43 12.87
CA VAL A 3 -10.01 -7.67 12.35
C VAL A 3 -8.51 -7.48 12.11
N VAL A 4 -7.86 -6.58 12.85
CA VAL A 4 -6.44 -6.28 12.67
C VAL A 4 -5.62 -7.53 13.01
N GLU A 5 -5.96 -8.26 14.07
CA GLU A 5 -5.22 -9.44 14.57
C GLU A 5 -5.03 -10.56 13.54
N SER A 6 -5.92 -10.69 12.56
CA SER A 6 -5.81 -11.69 11.48
C SER A 6 -5.39 -11.10 10.13
N GLU A 7 -5.27 -9.77 10.01
CA GLU A 7 -4.74 -9.14 8.79
C GLU A 7 -3.24 -9.40 8.69
N ASN A 8 -2.78 -9.68 7.47
CA ASN A 8 -1.36 -9.76 7.12
C ASN A 8 -1.07 -8.94 5.86
N VAL A 9 0.21 -8.76 5.54
CA VAL A 9 0.63 -7.93 4.40
C VAL A 9 0.07 -8.46 3.08
N GLU A 10 0.05 -9.77 2.89
CA GLU A 10 -0.38 -10.40 1.63
C GLU A 10 -1.87 -10.13 1.36
N THR A 11 -2.73 -10.32 2.36
CA THR A 11 -4.17 -10.07 2.23
C THR A 11 -4.47 -8.60 2.00
N LEU A 12 -3.73 -7.71 2.67
CA LEU A 12 -3.84 -6.27 2.52
C LEU A 12 -3.41 -5.80 1.12
N VAL A 13 -2.28 -6.30 0.62
CA VAL A 13 -1.79 -5.99 -0.73
C VAL A 13 -2.76 -6.51 -1.80
N ALA A 14 -3.26 -7.73 -1.64
CA ALA A 14 -4.26 -8.28 -2.56
C ALA A 14 -5.54 -7.44 -2.58
N ARG A 15 -5.98 -6.94 -1.42
CA ARG A 15 -7.12 -6.02 -1.33
C ARG A 15 -6.84 -4.68 -2.00
N LEU A 16 -5.66 -4.10 -1.76
CA LEU A 16 -5.23 -2.84 -2.37
C LEU A 16 -5.18 -2.95 -3.90
N HIS A 17 -4.56 -4.01 -4.43
CA HIS A 17 -4.50 -4.27 -5.87
C HIS A 17 -5.88 -4.31 -6.52
N ARG A 18 -6.83 -5.07 -5.93
CA ARG A 18 -8.21 -5.11 -6.45
C ARG A 18 -8.87 -3.74 -6.47
N THR A 19 -8.58 -2.87 -5.51
CA THR A 19 -9.10 -1.50 -5.49
C THR A 19 -8.44 -0.64 -6.57
N ILE A 20 -7.13 -0.77 -6.79
CA ILE A 20 -6.43 -0.09 -7.89
C ILE A 20 -7.03 -0.52 -9.24
N ASP A 21 -7.25 -1.81 -9.43
CA ASP A 21 -7.81 -2.34 -10.68
C ASP A 21 -9.19 -1.75 -10.98
N ARG A 22 -10.04 -1.57 -9.96
CA ARG A 22 -11.34 -0.88 -10.12
C ARG A 22 -11.20 0.59 -10.53
N LEU A 23 -10.17 1.29 -10.05
CA LEU A 23 -9.92 2.67 -10.46
C LEU A 23 -9.41 2.73 -11.91
N VAL A 24 -8.61 1.74 -12.31
CA VAL A 24 -8.14 1.59 -13.70
C VAL A 24 -9.33 1.29 -14.63
N GLU A 25 -10.23 0.39 -14.24
CA GLU A 25 -11.48 0.12 -14.96
C GLU A 25 -12.36 1.37 -15.10
N ALA A 26 -12.31 2.28 -14.13
CA ALA A 26 -13.00 3.57 -14.18
C ALA A 26 -12.25 4.64 -15.00
N GLY A 27 -11.11 4.31 -15.61
CA GLY A 27 -10.35 5.19 -16.51
C GLY A 27 -9.20 5.96 -15.87
N VAL A 28 -8.83 5.68 -14.61
CA VAL A 28 -7.67 6.30 -13.96
C VAL A 28 -6.38 5.57 -14.39
N PRO A 29 -5.37 6.24 -14.96
CA PRO A 29 -4.13 5.57 -15.36
C PRO A 29 -3.41 4.91 -14.18
N ARG A 30 -2.96 3.66 -14.35
CA ARG A 30 -2.29 2.89 -13.29
C ARG A 30 -1.02 3.59 -12.82
N GLU A 31 -0.24 4.13 -13.75
CA GLU A 31 1.01 4.83 -13.48
C GLU A 31 0.77 6.08 -12.62
N ALA A 32 -0.33 6.81 -12.86
CA ALA A 32 -0.70 7.97 -12.06
C ALA A 32 -1.02 7.56 -10.61
N ILE A 33 -1.73 6.45 -10.41
CA ILE A 33 -2.02 5.90 -9.08
C ILE A 33 -0.72 5.48 -8.37
N LEU A 34 0.17 4.78 -9.07
CA LEU A 34 1.43 4.28 -8.48
C LEU A 34 2.42 5.42 -8.15
N LYS A 35 2.52 6.43 -9.01
CA LYS A 35 3.44 7.57 -8.84
C LYS A 35 3.01 8.53 -7.72
N ALA A 36 1.70 8.72 -7.55
CA ALA A 36 1.15 9.70 -6.61
C ALA A 36 0.50 9.08 -5.36
N GLY A 37 0.33 7.75 -5.31
CA GLY A 37 -0.36 7.05 -4.24
C GLY A 37 0.39 7.05 -2.92
N MET A 38 -0.35 7.14 -1.82
CA MET A 38 0.17 7.02 -0.45
C MET A 38 -0.45 5.84 0.27
N ILE A 39 0.36 5.11 1.03
CA ILE A 39 -0.13 4.04 1.90
C ILE A 39 -0.12 4.54 3.34
N THR A 40 -1.30 4.57 3.96
CA THR A 40 -1.53 5.03 5.33
C THR A 40 -2.47 4.09 6.07
N PRO A 41 -2.50 4.13 7.41
CA PRO A 41 -3.61 3.59 8.17
C PRO A 41 -4.91 4.31 7.78
N SER A 42 -6.03 3.58 7.74
CA SER A 42 -7.32 4.16 7.30
C SER A 42 -7.91 5.17 8.27
N CYS A 43 -7.51 5.14 9.55
CA CYS A 43 -7.95 6.08 10.58
C CYS A 43 -6.80 6.40 11.55
N GLY A 44 -6.99 7.44 12.36
CA GLY A 44 -6.06 7.79 13.42
C GLY A 44 -6.00 6.71 14.50
N LEU A 45 -4.80 6.48 15.05
CA LEU A 45 -4.55 5.40 16.02
C LEU A 45 -4.62 5.87 17.49
N ALA A 46 -5.02 7.13 17.74
CA ALA A 46 -4.94 7.77 19.05
C ALA A 46 -5.76 7.07 20.15
N ALA A 47 -6.81 6.34 19.79
CA ALA A 47 -7.67 5.61 20.74
C ALA A 47 -7.22 4.16 21.00
N LEU A 48 -6.12 3.71 20.39
CA LEU A 48 -5.64 2.33 20.49
C LEU A 48 -4.55 2.18 21.55
N THR A 49 -4.31 0.95 21.99
CA THR A 49 -3.14 0.65 22.81
C THR A 49 -1.86 0.79 21.98
N PRO A 50 -0.70 1.13 22.59
CA PRO A 50 0.56 1.24 21.87
C PRO A 50 0.91 -0.01 21.06
N ALA A 51 0.75 -1.20 21.65
CA ALA A 51 1.04 -2.46 20.97
C ALA A 51 0.18 -2.69 19.71
N LEU A 52 -1.10 -2.31 19.76
CA LEU A 52 -1.97 -2.42 18.59
C LEU A 52 -1.62 -1.37 17.53
N ALA A 53 -1.25 -0.15 17.96
CA ALA A 53 -0.81 0.90 17.05
C ALA A 53 0.49 0.53 16.33
N GLU A 54 1.48 -0.01 17.04
CA GLU A 54 2.73 -0.54 16.46
C GLU A 54 2.44 -1.62 15.43
N ARG A 55 1.60 -2.60 15.77
CA ARG A 55 1.22 -3.66 14.83
C ARG A 55 0.54 -3.12 13.56
N ILE A 56 -0.28 -2.08 13.67
CA ILE A 56 -0.89 -1.43 12.51
C ILE A 56 0.18 -0.73 11.67
N TYR A 57 1.11 -0.01 12.29
CA TYR A 57 2.23 0.62 11.58
C TYR A 57 3.11 -0.40 10.86
N ASP A 58 3.42 -1.53 11.49
CA ASP A 58 4.17 -2.62 10.86
C ASP A 58 3.47 -3.17 9.63
N LEU A 59 2.15 -3.38 9.70
CA LEU A 59 1.36 -3.78 8.54
C LEU A 59 1.37 -2.71 7.45
N THR A 60 1.17 -1.43 7.78
CA THR A 60 1.23 -0.31 6.82
C THR A 60 2.59 -0.25 6.12
N VAL A 61 3.70 -0.34 6.87
CA VAL A 61 5.06 -0.35 6.31
C VAL A 61 5.29 -1.59 5.46
N GLY A 62 4.81 -2.76 5.89
CA GLY A 62 4.91 -4.00 5.12
C GLY A 62 4.21 -3.91 3.77
N VAL A 63 2.99 -3.38 3.74
CA VAL A 63 2.24 -3.13 2.50
C VAL A 63 2.99 -2.13 1.60
N ALA A 64 3.51 -1.03 2.16
CA ALA A 64 4.30 -0.05 1.40
C ALA A 64 5.55 -0.66 0.78
N ARG A 65 6.31 -1.48 1.52
CA ARG A 65 7.49 -2.17 1.00
C ARG A 65 7.13 -3.13 -0.13
N GLU A 66 6.08 -3.92 0.05
CA GLU A 66 5.67 -4.89 -0.96
C GLU A 66 5.17 -4.22 -2.25
N MET A 67 4.45 -3.10 -2.15
CA MET A 67 4.06 -2.32 -3.32
C MET A 67 5.28 -1.73 -4.05
N ARG A 68 6.27 -1.20 -3.33
CA ARG A 68 7.50 -0.71 -3.95
C ARG A 68 8.27 -1.82 -4.66
N ARG A 69 8.46 -2.97 -4.00
CA ARG A 69 9.13 -4.13 -4.58
C ARG A 69 8.47 -4.58 -5.90
N ARG A 70 7.14 -4.55 -5.98
CA ARG A 70 6.38 -4.96 -7.17
C ARG A 70 6.46 -3.98 -8.34
N TYR A 71 6.65 -2.69 -8.07
CA TYR A 71 6.38 -1.63 -9.07
C TYR A 71 7.50 -0.60 -9.24
N MET A 72 8.51 -0.56 -8.37
CA MET A 72 9.62 0.42 -8.43
C MET A 72 10.97 -0.19 -8.76
N GLU A 73 11.09 -1.52 -8.88
CA GLU A 73 12.34 -2.20 -9.29
C GLU A 73 12.48 -2.35 -10.82
N THR A 74 11.50 -1.87 -11.59
CA THR A 74 11.52 -1.90 -13.06
C THR A 74 10.98 -0.59 -13.62
N SER A 75 11.85 0.41 -13.70
CA SER A 75 11.69 1.52 -14.64
C SER A 75 12.94 1.56 -15.53
N PRO A 76 12.84 1.17 -16.82
CA PRO A 76 13.92 1.37 -17.79
C PRO A 76 14.19 2.86 -18.10
N ASP A 77 13.35 3.76 -17.57
CA ASP A 77 13.48 5.21 -17.71
C ASP A 77 14.45 5.86 -16.70
N ASP A 78 15.13 5.07 -15.85
CA ASP A 78 16.15 5.54 -14.89
C ASP A 78 17.59 5.43 -15.45
N GLU A 79 17.78 5.16 -16.75
CA GLU A 79 19.10 5.35 -17.37
C GLU A 79 19.42 6.85 -17.42
N PRO A 80 20.54 7.32 -16.81
CA PRO A 80 20.94 8.71 -16.93
C PRO A 80 21.28 8.99 -18.40
N ASP A 81 20.69 10.04 -18.97
CA ASP A 81 21.07 10.56 -20.28
C ASP A 81 22.60 10.74 -20.35
N GLU A 82 23.28 9.96 -21.20
CA GLU A 82 24.70 10.13 -21.54
C GLU A 82 24.96 11.45 -22.28
#